data_AF-A0A7C2IIC5-F1
#
_entry.id   AF-A0A7C2IIC5-F1
#
_cell.length_a   1.000
_cell.length_b   1.000
_cell.length_c   1.000
_cell.angle_alpha   90.00
_cell.angle_beta   90.00
_cell.angle_gamma   90.00
#
_symmetry.space_group_name_H-M   'P 1'
#
loop_
_entity.id
_entity.type
_entity.pdbx_description
1 polymer ?
#
loop_
_entity_poly.entity_id
_entity_poly.type
_entity_poly.pdbx_seq_one_letter_code
_entity_poly.pdbx_strand_id
1 'polypeptide(L)' 'MAAVYPAHYESDILLRDGSTLRLRPIKPEDAAGLRNLHGRLSAQSVYFRFFAPIPELTEERAVSLA' A
#
# COMPACT_ATOMS: atom_id res chain seq x y z
N MET A 1 -16.85 -8.07 0.50
CA MET A 1 -17.48 -7.87 -0.82
C MET A 1 -16.52 -7.00 -1.58
N ALA A 2 -15.90 -7.50 -2.66
CA ALA A 2 -14.82 -6.78 -3.33
C ALA A 2 -15.31 -5.38 -3.73
N ALA A 3 -14.60 -4.33 -3.30
CA ALA A 3 -14.94 -2.96 -3.67
C ALA A 3 -15.00 -2.84 -5.20
N VAL A 4 -16.12 -2.35 -5.72
CA VAL A 4 -16.33 -2.20 -7.17
C VAL A 4 -15.76 -0.85 -7.59
N TYR A 5 -14.72 -0.88 -8.42
CA TYR A 5 -14.15 0.30 -9.07
C TYR A 5 -14.09 0.09 -10.59
N PRO A 6 -13.98 1.17 -11.38
CA PRO A 6 -13.79 1.06 -12.81
C PRO A 6 -12.52 0.28 -13.16
N ALA A 7 -12.63 -0.77 -13.98
CA ALA A 7 -11.51 -1.66 -14.32
C ALA A 7 -10.31 -0.94 -14.96
N HIS A 8 -10.52 0.22 -15.58
CA HIS A 8 -9.46 1.01 -16.21
C HIS A 8 -8.46 1.66 -15.23
N TYR A 9 -8.67 1.54 -13.90
CA TYR A 9 -7.67 1.90 -12.90
C TYR A 9 -6.61 0.81 -12.69
N GLU A 10 -6.79 -0.38 -13.24
CA GLU A 10 -5.76 -1.40 -13.25
C GLU A 10 -4.80 -1.22 -14.43
N SER A 11 -3.50 -1.28 -14.18
CA SER A 11 -2.47 -1.18 -15.23
C SER A 11 -1.21 -1.94 -14.84
N ASP A 12 -0.49 -2.47 -15.84
CA ASP A 12 0.86 -2.98 -15.66
C ASP A 12 1.87 -1.89 -16.03
N ILE A 13 2.78 -1.58 -15.11
CA ILE A 13 3.78 -0.52 -15.22
C ILE A 13 5.14 -1.16 -15.43
N LEU A 14 5.84 -0.74 -16.48
CA LEU A 14 7.24 -1.09 -16.70
C LEU A 14 8.14 -0.18 -15.86
N LEU A 15 8.99 -0.78 -15.04
CA LEU A 15 10.00 -0.09 -14.24
C LEU A 15 11.30 0.09 -15.02
N ARG A 16 12.16 0.99 -14.53
CA ARG A 16 13.45 1.32 -15.16
C ARG A 16 14.42 0.14 -15.20
N ASP A 17 14.28 -0.82 -14.28
CA ASP A 17 15.08 -2.04 -14.22
C ASP A 17 14.55 -3.15 -15.16
N GLY A 18 13.50 -2.86 -15.92
CA GLY A 18 12.85 -3.81 -16.83
C GLY A 18 11.84 -4.73 -16.17
N SER A 19 11.63 -4.64 -14.85
CA SER A 19 10.59 -5.39 -14.15
C SER A 19 9.20 -4.75 -14.35
N THR A 20 8.15 -5.51 -14.07
CA THR A 20 6.76 -5.05 -14.18
C THR A 20 6.06 -5.02 -12.83
N LEU A 21 5.27 -3.98 -12.56
CA LEU A 21 4.38 -3.90 -11.41
C LEU A 21 2.92 -3.78 -11.84
N ARG A 22 2.03 -4.50 -11.16
CA ARG A 22 0.58 -4.29 -11.27
C ARG A 22 0.16 -3.12 -10.36
N LEU A 23 -0.31 -2.04 -10.96
CA LEU A 23 -0.98 -0.93 -10.28
C LEU A 23 -2.49 -1.19 -10.27
N ARG A 24 -3.12 -1.05 -9.10
CA ARG A 24 -4.57 -1.13 -8.91
C ARG A 24 -4.97 -0.36 -7.64
N PRO A 25 -6.24 0.04 -7.50
CA PRO A 25 -6.75 0.55 -6.24
C PRO A 25 -6.56 -0.44 -5.08
N ILE A 26 -6.29 0.11 -3.89
CA ILE A 26 -6.21 -0.62 -2.62
C ILE A 26 -7.61 -1.14 -2.28
N LYS A 27 -7.70 -2.34 -1.73
CA LYS A 27 -8.94 -2.96 -1.25
C LYS A 27 -8.81 -3.29 0.25
N PRO A 28 -9.92 -3.42 0.99
CA PRO A 28 -9.87 -3.76 2.42
C PRO A 28 -9.12 -5.07 2.69
N GLU A 29 -9.18 -6.03 1.75
CA GLU A 29 -8.48 -7.31 1.85
C GLU A 29 -6.94 -7.18 1.78
N ASP A 30 -6.41 -6.02 1.38
CA ASP A 30 -4.97 -5.76 1.30
C ASP A 30 -4.34 -5.35 2.65
N ALA A 31 -5.15 -5.21 3.72
CA ALA A 31 -4.70 -4.69 5.01
C ALA A 31 -3.46 -5.43 5.56
N ALA A 32 -3.46 -6.76 5.53
CA ALA A 32 -2.31 -7.57 5.95
C ALA A 32 -1.05 -7.29 5.10
N GLY A 33 -1.21 -7.11 3.78
CA GLY A 33 -0.12 -6.77 2.86
C GLY A 33 0.45 -5.37 3.12
N LEU A 34 -0.42 -4.38 3.39
CA LEU A 34 0.00 -3.03 3.76
C LEU A 34 0.79 -2.99 5.07
N ARG A 35 0.39 -3.79 6.06
CA ARG A 35 1.12 -3.92 7.33
C ARG A 35 2.49 -4.55 7.14
N ASN A 36 2.58 -5.60 6.32
CA ASN A 36 3.86 -6.22 5.98
C ASN A 36 4.80 -5.24 5.26
N LEU A 37 4.28 -4.50 4.26
CA LEU A 37 5.02 -3.45 3.57
C LEU A 37 5.54 -2.40 4.56
N HIS A 38 4.67 -1.90 5.42
CA HIS A 38 5.01 -0.89 6.41
C HIS A 38 6.13 -1.37 7.36
N GLY A 39 6.08 -2.61 7.83
CA GLY A 39 7.11 -3.20 8.68
C GLY A 39 8.49 -3.33 8.02
N ARG A 40 8.57 -3.20 6.69
CA ARG A 40 9.83 -3.19 5.92
C ARG A 40 10.35 -1.79 5.62
N LEU A 41 9.60 -0.74 5.94
CA LEU A 41 10.03 0.64 5.73
C LEU A 41 11.04 1.05 6.79
N SER A 42 11.98 1.91 6.40
CA SER A 42 12.90 2.52 7.36
C SER A 42 12.15 3.50 8.27
N ALA A 43 12.65 3.71 9.49
CA ALA A 43 12.11 4.72 10.41
C ALA A 43 12.09 6.13 9.78
N GLN A 44 13.07 6.45 8.92
CA GLN A 44 13.12 7.71 8.18
C GLN A 44 11.98 7.83 7.16
N SER A 45 11.72 6.77 6.38
CA SER A 45 10.62 6.74 5.41
C SER A 45 9.26 6.88 6.09
N VAL A 46 9.07 6.19 7.22
CA VAL A 46 7.87 6.33 8.07
C VAL A 46 7.72 7.77 8.56
N TYR A 47 8.79 8.36 9.10
CA TYR A 47 8.75 9.72 9.60
C TYR A 47 8.40 10.72 8.50
N PHE A 48 8.97 10.61 7.30
CA PHE A 48 8.62 11.48 6.18
C PHE A 48 7.18 11.33 5.72
N ARG A 49 6.59 10.14 5.85
CA ARG A 49 5.20 9.89 5.44
C ARG A 49 4.17 10.44 6.42
N PHE A 50 4.47 10.37 7.72
CA PHE A 50 3.49 10.63 8.78
C PHE A 50 3.86 11.78 9.73
N PHE A 51 5.05 12.36 9.56
CA PHE A 51 5.63 13.36 10.45
C PHE A 51 5.67 12.93 11.93
N ALA A 52 5.71 11.61 12.16
CA ALA A 52 5.72 10.99 13.46
C ALA A 52 6.38 9.59 13.39
N PRO A 53 6.99 9.11 14.47
CA PRO A 53 7.48 7.74 14.54
C PRO A 53 6.30 6.78 14.71
N ILE A 54 5.82 6.23 13.60
CA ILE A 54 4.77 5.20 13.58
C ILE A 54 5.46 3.84 13.32
N PRO A 55 5.90 3.09 14.35
CA PRO A 55 6.64 1.85 14.12
C PRO A 55 5.77 0.74 13.52
N GLU A 56 4.46 0.75 13.79
CA GLU A 56 3.51 -0.25 13.33
C GLU A 56 2.27 0.39 12.70
N LEU A 57 1.81 -0.21 11.61
CA LEU A 57 0.50 0.11 11.03
C LEU A 57 -0.54 -0.84 11.65
N THR A 58 -1.51 -0.30 12.38
CA THR A 58 -2.60 -1.10 12.96
C THR A 58 -3.53 -1.62 11.86
N GLU A 59 -4.27 -2.69 12.15
CA GLU A 59 -5.24 -3.27 11.20
C GLU A 59 -6.30 -2.23 10.81
N GLU A 60 -6.82 -1.49 11.78
CA GLU A 60 -7.86 -0.47 11.56
C GLU A 60 -7.35 0.64 10.64
N ARG A 61 -6.10 1.08 10.85
CA ARG A 61 -5.46 2.06 9.97
C ARG A 61 -5.21 1.50 8.58
N ALA A 62 -4.76 0.25 8.48
CA ALA A 62 -4.52 -0.40 7.19
C ALA A 62 -5.82 -0.54 6.38
N VAL A 63 -6.93 -0.92 7.03
CA VAL A 63 -8.25 -0.99 6.41
C VAL A 63 -8.75 0.39 5.98
N SER A 64 -8.49 1.45 6.77
CA SER A 64 -8.91 2.83 6.41
C SER A 64 -8.20 3.43 5.19
N LEU A 65 -7.13 2.78 4.68
CA LEU A 65 -6.44 3.20 3.45
C LEU A 65 -7.09 2.65 2.18
N ALA A 66 -8.09 1.76 2.31
CA ALA A 66 -8.94 1.27 1.23
C ALA A 66 -10.21 2.12 1.08
#